data_AF-A0A3Q9JJP3-F1
#
_entry.id   AF-A0A3Q9JJP3-F1
#
_cell.length_a   1.000
_cell.length_b   1.000
_cell.length_c   1.000
_cell.angle_alpha   90.00
_cell.angle_beta   90.00
_cell.angle_gamma   90.00
#
_symmetry.space_group_name_H-M   'P 1'
#
loop_
_entity.id
_entity.type
_entity.pdbx_description
1 polymer ?
#
loop_
_entity_poly.entity_id
_entity_poly.type
_entity_poly.pdbx_seq_one_letter_code
_entity_poly.pdbx_strand_id
1 'polypeptide(L)'
;MDENNKLLEQPFIYLINIEDEIKNKLVSLKFNCKNTFIDSYLELPNIKQYDETCININQEIISNLHEYDIVVLDLTDNNITPFTCDYELKKNNGLYTAFPKKMIDLQPVALHILNKQIEELVKKESILITFYSNYREEKYSICDYDIDGRSRIIESLDINNMCFYDNGIRVIAKAGKKITINENIKNSIMRDFLERNKGQISYKSVFAPPYHNDHNGDKNFYDITPLIYNEIGEIVSYYHFYKESAHIFLFPEIENKAQFIYTLITEVLPNICSTLFPNHGQFNWLNNSDYLVPEQKQLDTEKLTVKKEYIAKIAKINEKIRLNYQKYQFIHNLLTETDQSLVLAIKQFLEWLEFESVIIMDELQENLLEEDLQVESPKGLLIIEAKGIGGTSKDRDCNQVSKIRNRRMKEKQRFDVHGLYIVNHQRYIDPKQRKNPPFTKEQIDDAINDDRGLLTTYELYKSYSLI
;
A
#
# COMPACT_ATOMS: atom_id res chain seq x y z
N MET A 1 14.42 -31.85 -46.19
CA MET A 1 13.96 -30.47 -45.97
C MET A 1 13.28 -30.48 -44.63
N ASP A 2 13.88 -29.77 -43.68
CA ASP A 2 13.88 -30.10 -42.25
C ASP A 2 12.59 -29.72 -41.52
N GLU A 3 11.88 -30.73 -40.99
CA GLU A 3 10.79 -30.57 -40.00
C GLU A 3 11.29 -30.02 -38.65
N ASN A 4 12.60 -29.87 -38.45
CA ASN A 4 13.21 -29.51 -37.16
C ASN A 4 13.20 -28.00 -36.82
N ASN A 5 12.71 -27.12 -37.71
CA ASN A 5 12.78 -25.66 -37.53
C ASN A 5 11.41 -24.96 -37.36
N LYS A 6 10.32 -25.71 -37.06
CA LYS A 6 9.00 -25.11 -36.85
C LYS A 6 8.91 -24.51 -35.43
N LEU A 7 8.57 -23.22 -35.35
CA LEU A 7 8.24 -22.55 -34.07
C LEU A 7 6.99 -23.18 -33.45
N LEU A 8 6.86 -23.07 -32.13
CA LEU A 8 5.67 -23.51 -31.41
C LEU A 8 4.45 -22.70 -31.87
N GLU A 9 3.31 -23.37 -31.99
CA GLU A 9 2.04 -22.73 -32.29
C GLU A 9 1.43 -22.02 -31.06
N GLN A 10 1.94 -22.27 -29.85
CA GLN A 10 1.51 -21.58 -28.63
C GLN A 10 2.59 -21.73 -27.52
N PRO A 11 2.89 -20.69 -26.71
CA PRO A 11 2.31 -19.34 -26.74
C PRO A 11 2.93 -18.41 -27.79
N PHE A 12 2.10 -17.49 -28.32
CA PHE A 12 2.53 -16.31 -29.06
C PHE A 12 2.86 -15.17 -28.10
N ILE A 13 4.08 -14.62 -28.21
CA ILE A 13 4.62 -13.62 -27.29
C ILE A 13 4.85 -12.31 -28.04
N TYR A 14 4.29 -11.22 -27.50
CA TYR A 14 4.53 -9.86 -27.99
C TYR A 14 5.35 -9.07 -26.96
N LEU A 15 6.46 -8.50 -27.40
CA LEU A 15 7.40 -7.78 -26.56
C LEU A 15 7.40 -6.29 -26.95
N ILE A 16 7.15 -5.39 -26.00
CA ILE A 16 7.10 -3.94 -26.22
C ILE A 16 8.20 -3.29 -25.39
N ASN A 17 9.08 -2.52 -26.03
CA ASN A 17 10.26 -1.89 -25.42
C ASN A 17 11.25 -2.89 -24.80
N ILE A 18 11.38 -4.05 -25.44
CA ILE A 18 12.30 -5.12 -25.02
C ILE A 18 13.34 -5.33 -26.10
N GLU A 19 14.61 -5.36 -25.70
CA GLU A 19 15.77 -5.55 -26.57
C GLU A 19 15.70 -6.83 -27.41
N ASP A 20 16.19 -6.76 -28.65
CA ASP A 20 16.21 -7.89 -29.60
C ASP A 20 16.95 -9.12 -29.08
N GLU A 21 17.93 -8.95 -28.17
CA GLU A 21 18.66 -10.06 -27.56
C GLU A 21 17.71 -11.03 -26.83
N ILE A 22 16.72 -10.49 -26.11
CA ILE A 22 15.75 -11.27 -25.35
C ILE A 22 14.83 -12.05 -26.29
N LYS A 23 14.36 -11.39 -27.35
CA LYS A 23 13.58 -12.03 -28.42
C LYS A 23 14.37 -13.18 -29.05
N ASN A 24 15.63 -12.95 -29.44
CA ASN A 24 16.46 -13.96 -30.08
C ASN A 24 16.66 -15.19 -29.17
N LYS A 25 16.83 -14.97 -27.86
CA LYS A 25 16.91 -16.06 -26.88
C LYS A 25 15.61 -16.86 -26.79
N LEU A 26 14.44 -16.21 -26.74
CA LEU A 26 13.15 -16.90 -26.72
C LEU A 26 12.88 -17.68 -28.03
N VAL A 27 13.22 -17.09 -29.19
CA VAL A 27 13.12 -17.76 -30.49
C VAL A 27 14.02 -18.99 -30.57
N SER A 28 15.22 -18.95 -29.97
CA SER A 28 16.12 -20.13 -29.89
C SER A 28 15.50 -21.31 -29.11
N LEU A 29 14.54 -21.02 -28.21
CA LEU A 29 13.75 -22.01 -27.50
C LEU A 29 12.44 -22.38 -28.22
N LYS A 30 12.28 -21.95 -29.47
CA LYS A 30 11.11 -22.20 -30.33
C LYS A 30 9.84 -21.43 -29.94
N PHE A 31 9.91 -20.44 -29.06
CA PHE A 31 8.78 -19.54 -28.84
C PHE A 31 8.52 -18.66 -30.07
N ASN A 32 7.25 -18.39 -30.34
CA ASN A 32 6.87 -17.46 -31.39
C ASN A 32 6.83 -16.04 -30.81
N CYS A 33 7.84 -15.23 -31.14
CA CYS A 33 8.01 -13.89 -30.56
C CYS A 33 8.04 -12.81 -31.63
N LYS A 34 7.31 -11.72 -31.36
CA LYS A 34 7.44 -10.45 -32.08
C LYS A 34 7.78 -9.36 -31.08
N ASN A 35 8.53 -8.35 -31.53
CA ASN A 35 8.83 -7.18 -30.73
C ASN A 35 8.55 -5.88 -31.49
N THR A 36 8.25 -4.84 -30.72
CA THR A 36 8.14 -3.46 -31.19
C THR A 36 8.72 -2.50 -30.15
N PHE A 37 8.99 -1.28 -30.57
CA PHE A 37 9.41 -0.19 -29.70
C PHE A 37 8.42 0.97 -29.82
N ILE A 38 8.11 1.54 -28.66
CA ILE A 38 7.31 2.74 -28.46
C ILE A 38 8.27 3.81 -27.96
N ASP A 39 8.30 4.95 -28.65
CA ASP A 39 9.10 6.08 -28.21
C ASP A 39 8.61 6.61 -26.87
N SER A 40 9.54 6.86 -25.94
CA SER A 40 9.24 7.44 -24.64
C SER A 40 9.29 8.96 -24.71
N TYR A 41 10.38 9.55 -25.20
CA TYR A 41 10.51 11.01 -25.34
C TYR A 41 10.81 11.41 -26.77
N LEU A 42 10.11 12.44 -27.26
CA LEU A 42 10.36 13.04 -28.56
C LEU A 42 10.94 14.45 -28.36
N GLU A 43 12.15 14.68 -28.87
CA GLU A 43 12.77 16.02 -28.91
C GLU A 43 12.10 16.87 -29.97
N LEU A 44 11.62 18.06 -29.61
CA LEU A 44 10.78 18.91 -30.45
C LEU A 44 11.59 19.96 -31.21
N PRO A 45 11.18 20.34 -32.43
CA PRO A 45 11.87 21.36 -33.22
C PRO A 45 11.54 22.80 -32.78
N ASN A 46 10.78 22.99 -31.69
CA ASN A 46 10.30 24.29 -31.22
C ASN A 46 11.42 25.11 -30.55
N ILE A 47 12.14 25.93 -31.33
CA ILE A 47 13.30 26.69 -30.86
C ILE A 47 12.96 28.18 -30.62
N LYS A 48 12.06 28.76 -31.42
CA LYS A 48 11.70 30.19 -31.40
C LYS A 48 10.35 30.41 -30.72
N GLN A 49 10.10 31.65 -30.28
CA GLN A 49 8.93 32.07 -29.49
C GLN A 49 7.56 31.77 -30.11
N TYR A 50 7.48 31.50 -31.42
CA TYR A 50 6.25 31.21 -32.16
C TYR A 50 6.29 29.86 -32.87
N ASP A 51 7.27 29.00 -32.54
CA ASP A 51 7.32 27.67 -33.12
C ASP A 51 6.24 26.80 -32.47
N GLU A 52 5.40 26.23 -33.33
CA GLU A 52 4.33 25.31 -33.00
C GLU A 52 4.48 24.06 -33.87
N THR A 53 4.28 22.89 -33.28
CA THR A 53 4.40 21.60 -33.96
C THR A 53 3.17 20.75 -33.64
N CYS A 54 2.58 20.16 -34.67
CA CYS A 54 1.57 19.11 -34.54
C CYS A 54 2.20 17.76 -34.88
N ILE A 55 2.15 16.86 -33.91
CA ILE A 55 2.84 15.56 -33.93
C ILE A 55 1.84 14.47 -34.28
N ASN A 56 2.18 13.66 -35.28
CA ASN A 56 1.45 12.45 -35.60
C ASN A 56 1.71 11.38 -34.52
N ILE A 57 0.64 10.80 -33.97
CA ILE A 57 0.72 9.76 -32.92
C ILE A 57 0.75 8.36 -33.53
N ASN A 58 0.99 8.24 -34.84
CA ASN A 58 0.96 6.98 -35.57
C ASN A 58 2.23 6.16 -35.30
N GLN A 59 2.49 5.85 -34.04
CA GLN A 59 3.40 4.79 -33.66
C GLN A 59 2.84 3.47 -34.22
N GLU A 60 3.72 2.57 -34.68
CA GLU A 60 3.36 1.24 -35.19
C GLU A 60 2.83 0.32 -34.07
N ILE A 61 1.74 0.73 -33.43
CA ILE A 61 1.04 -0.03 -32.41
C ILE A 61 0.23 -1.10 -33.13
N ILE A 62 0.49 -2.35 -32.80
CA ILE A 62 -0.13 -3.49 -33.45
C ILE A 62 -1.64 -3.53 -33.20
N SER A 63 -2.41 -3.82 -34.24
CA SER A 63 -3.88 -3.82 -34.21
C SER A 63 -4.51 -5.18 -33.88
N ASN A 64 -3.69 -6.23 -33.72
CA ASN A 64 -4.14 -7.60 -33.48
C ASN A 64 -3.57 -8.21 -32.20
N LEU A 65 -3.44 -7.44 -31.10
CA LEU A 65 -2.94 -7.98 -29.82
C LEU A 65 -3.75 -9.17 -29.31
N HIS A 66 -5.03 -9.27 -29.66
CA HIS A 66 -5.90 -10.39 -29.31
C HIS A 66 -5.41 -11.77 -29.81
N GLU A 67 -4.54 -11.82 -30.81
CA GLU A 67 -3.93 -13.07 -31.30
C GLU A 67 -2.82 -13.59 -30.38
N TYR A 68 -2.24 -12.75 -29.51
CA TYR A 68 -1.12 -13.13 -28.66
C TYR A 68 -1.59 -13.70 -27.32
N ASP A 69 -0.78 -14.58 -26.73
CA ASP A 69 -1.08 -15.20 -25.43
C ASP A 69 -0.36 -14.49 -24.28
N ILE A 70 0.82 -13.93 -24.58
CA ILE A 70 1.67 -13.23 -23.62
C ILE A 70 2.08 -11.89 -24.20
N VAL A 71 1.85 -10.81 -23.46
CA VAL A 71 2.36 -9.47 -23.76
C VAL A 71 3.31 -9.04 -22.66
N VAL A 72 4.52 -8.63 -23.02
CA VAL A 72 5.50 -8.06 -22.11
C VAL A 72 5.69 -6.60 -22.45
N LEU A 73 5.46 -5.73 -21.49
CA LEU A 73 5.52 -4.27 -21.61
C LEU A 73 6.60 -3.71 -20.68
N ASP A 74 7.59 -3.04 -21.25
CA ASP A 74 8.62 -2.37 -20.47
C ASP A 74 8.44 -0.86 -20.43
N LEU A 75 8.03 -0.35 -19.27
CA LEU A 75 7.84 1.09 -19.00
C LEU A 75 9.01 1.68 -18.20
N THR A 76 10.15 0.99 -18.19
CA THR A 76 11.37 1.49 -17.53
C THR A 76 12.30 2.24 -18.50
N ASP A 77 12.11 2.06 -19.81
CA ASP A 77 12.88 2.75 -20.84
C ASP A 77 12.55 4.25 -20.91
N ASN A 78 13.56 5.04 -21.26
CA ASN A 78 13.53 6.50 -21.41
C ASN A 78 14.26 6.93 -22.68
N ASN A 79 14.12 6.17 -23.75
CA ASN A 79 14.66 6.52 -25.05
C ASN A 79 14.20 7.92 -25.48
N ILE A 80 15.14 8.70 -26.01
CA ILE A 80 14.90 10.02 -26.58
C ILE A 80 15.08 9.89 -28.08
N THR A 81 14.02 10.16 -28.83
CA THR A 81 13.99 10.11 -30.28
C THR A 81 13.96 11.55 -30.84
N PRO A 82 14.81 11.90 -31.82
CA PRO A 82 14.77 13.21 -32.45
C PRO A 82 13.53 13.34 -33.36
N PHE A 83 12.97 14.55 -33.47
CA PHE A 83 11.89 14.81 -34.42
C PHE A 83 12.33 14.61 -35.87
N THR A 84 11.56 13.81 -36.61
CA THR A 84 11.73 13.54 -38.05
C THR A 84 10.42 13.77 -38.80
N CYS A 85 10.47 13.72 -40.14
CA CYS A 85 9.28 13.85 -41.00
C CYS A 85 8.21 12.76 -40.82
N ASP A 86 8.51 11.70 -40.05
CA ASP A 86 7.55 10.65 -39.72
C ASP A 86 6.58 11.07 -38.62
N TYR A 87 7.02 11.98 -37.75
CA TYR A 87 6.20 12.62 -36.71
C TYR A 87 5.44 13.84 -37.22
N GLU A 88 5.69 14.32 -38.43
CA GLU A 88 4.90 15.40 -39.01
C GLU A 88 3.46 14.93 -39.24
N LEU A 89 2.50 15.69 -38.70
CA LEU A 89 1.09 15.44 -38.92
C LEU A 89 0.75 15.71 -40.40
N LYS A 90 0.49 14.64 -41.16
CA LYS A 90 0.17 14.74 -42.60
C LYS A 90 -1.33 14.87 -42.86
N LYS A 91 -2.17 14.23 -42.05
CA LYS A 91 -3.65 14.25 -42.07
C LYS A 91 -4.20 13.80 -40.69
N ASN A 92 -5.44 14.19 -40.37
CA ASN A 92 -6.17 13.87 -39.12
C ASN A 92 -5.66 14.63 -37.89
N ASN A 93 -6.14 14.22 -36.70
CA ASN A 93 -5.78 14.78 -35.41
C ASN A 93 -4.36 14.37 -34.99
N GLY A 94 -3.64 15.27 -34.30
CA GLY A 94 -2.32 15.00 -33.71
C GLY A 94 -2.10 15.73 -32.39
N LEU A 95 -0.92 15.57 -31.78
CA LEU A 95 -0.57 16.26 -30.54
C LEU A 95 0.02 17.63 -30.83
N TYR A 96 -0.60 18.65 -30.27
CA TYR A 96 -0.13 20.02 -30.35
C TYR A 96 0.93 20.29 -29.28
N THR A 97 2.02 20.95 -29.69
CA THR A 97 3.03 21.49 -28.80
C THR A 97 3.57 22.81 -29.32
N ALA A 98 3.97 23.70 -28.42
CA ALA A 98 4.51 25.01 -28.76
C ALA A 98 5.73 25.35 -27.88
N PHE A 99 6.54 26.31 -28.32
CA PHE A 99 7.58 26.90 -27.48
C PHE A 99 7.01 27.38 -26.13
N PRO A 100 7.72 27.18 -25.00
CA PRO A 100 9.10 26.72 -24.85
C PRO A 100 9.28 25.21 -24.67
N LYS A 101 8.26 24.37 -24.92
CA LYS A 101 8.36 22.92 -24.71
C LYS A 101 9.33 22.30 -25.73
N LYS A 102 10.43 21.71 -25.23
CA LYS A 102 11.51 21.10 -26.03
C LYS A 102 11.44 19.58 -26.13
N MET A 103 10.69 18.94 -25.25
CA MET A 103 10.48 17.49 -25.26
C MET A 103 9.03 17.20 -24.89
N ILE A 104 8.50 16.11 -25.43
CA ILE A 104 7.19 15.58 -25.06
C ILE A 104 7.35 14.10 -24.71
N ASP A 105 6.73 13.66 -23.62
CA ASP A 105 6.61 12.24 -23.30
C ASP A 105 5.52 11.66 -24.23
N LEU A 106 5.81 10.57 -24.93
CA LEU A 106 4.86 9.87 -25.80
C LEU A 106 4.39 8.56 -25.18
N GLN A 107 4.97 8.11 -24.07
CA GLN A 107 4.62 6.83 -23.46
C GLN A 107 3.17 6.81 -22.94
N PRO A 108 2.66 7.80 -22.17
CA PRO A 108 1.27 7.80 -21.73
C PRO A 108 0.25 7.74 -22.87
N VAL A 109 0.48 8.47 -23.97
CA VAL A 109 -0.43 8.49 -25.12
C VAL A 109 -0.38 7.19 -25.92
N ALA A 110 0.81 6.60 -26.06
CA ALA A 110 0.96 5.29 -26.67
C ALA A 110 0.21 4.22 -25.87
N LEU A 111 0.31 4.24 -24.55
CA LEU A 111 -0.42 3.32 -23.66
C LEU A 111 -1.93 3.54 -23.69
N HIS A 112 -2.38 4.79 -23.82
CA HIS A 112 -3.79 5.10 -23.99
C HIS A 112 -4.35 4.50 -25.30
N ILE A 113 -3.58 4.52 -26.39
CA ILE A 113 -3.95 3.85 -27.65
C ILE A 113 -3.92 2.33 -27.49
N LEU A 114 -2.87 1.81 -26.84
CA LEU A 114 -2.67 0.38 -26.58
C LEU A 114 -3.76 -0.22 -25.69
N ASN A 115 -4.34 0.57 -24.77
CA ASN A 115 -5.40 0.14 -23.86
C ASN A 115 -6.54 -0.57 -24.62
N LYS A 116 -6.99 -0.03 -25.75
CA LYS A 116 -8.06 -0.65 -26.57
C LYS A 116 -7.70 -2.05 -27.04
N GLN A 117 -6.42 -2.28 -27.34
CA GLN A 117 -5.91 -3.57 -27.79
C GLN A 117 -5.73 -4.54 -26.61
N ILE A 118 -5.30 -4.03 -25.45
CA ILE A 118 -5.23 -4.80 -24.20
C ILE A 118 -6.63 -5.22 -23.75
N GLU A 119 -7.65 -4.37 -23.89
CA GLU A 119 -9.04 -4.69 -23.58
C GLU A 119 -9.59 -5.85 -24.41
N GLU A 120 -9.12 -6.03 -25.65
CA GLU A 120 -9.44 -7.22 -26.45
C GLU A 120 -8.63 -8.46 -26.01
N LEU A 121 -7.34 -8.29 -25.72
CA LEU A 121 -6.46 -9.36 -25.21
C LEU A 121 -7.02 -10.00 -23.94
N VAL A 122 -7.46 -9.18 -22.98
CA VAL A 122 -7.91 -9.67 -21.67
C VAL A 122 -9.25 -10.41 -21.72
N LYS A 123 -9.99 -10.40 -22.84
CA LYS A 123 -11.24 -11.17 -23.00
C LYS A 123 -11.01 -12.68 -23.11
N LYS A 124 -9.77 -13.10 -23.37
CA LYS A 124 -9.36 -14.51 -23.35
C LYS A 124 -8.32 -14.74 -22.26
N GLU A 125 -8.06 -16.02 -21.99
CA GLU A 125 -6.93 -16.39 -21.15
C GLU A 125 -5.64 -15.85 -21.77
N SER A 126 -4.95 -14.99 -21.02
CA SER A 126 -3.77 -14.26 -21.48
C SER A 126 -2.90 -13.81 -20.31
N ILE A 127 -1.65 -13.49 -20.59
CA ILE A 127 -0.70 -12.98 -19.61
C ILE A 127 -0.21 -11.59 -20.04
N LEU A 128 -0.32 -10.60 -19.16
CA LEU A 128 0.29 -9.29 -19.32
C LEU A 128 1.38 -9.11 -18.25
N ILE A 129 2.62 -8.92 -18.67
CA ILE A 129 3.77 -8.68 -17.79
C ILE A 129 4.23 -7.25 -18.02
N THR A 130 4.15 -6.41 -16.99
CA THR A 130 4.56 -5.01 -17.07
C THR A 130 5.73 -4.75 -16.14
N PHE A 131 6.82 -4.22 -16.68
CA PHE A 131 7.90 -3.62 -15.87
C PHE A 131 7.63 -2.13 -15.71
N TYR A 132 7.53 -1.65 -14.48
CA TYR A 132 7.08 -0.31 -14.18
C TYR A 132 8.11 0.46 -13.34
N SER A 133 8.43 1.69 -13.78
CA SER A 133 9.39 2.57 -13.11
C SER A 133 8.72 3.66 -12.28
N ASN A 134 8.45 4.80 -12.91
CA ASN A 134 7.93 6.03 -12.32
C ASN A 134 6.49 6.28 -12.77
N TYR A 135 5.66 6.80 -11.87
CA TYR A 135 4.40 7.41 -12.27
C TYR A 135 4.63 8.71 -13.03
N ARG A 136 3.96 8.83 -14.18
CA ARG A 136 3.97 10.01 -15.04
C ARG A 136 2.55 10.33 -15.46
N GLU A 137 2.19 11.60 -15.35
CA GLU A 137 0.90 12.15 -15.73
C GLU A 137 1.17 13.38 -16.57
N GLU A 138 0.60 13.39 -17.77
CA GLU A 138 0.86 14.41 -18.78
C GLU A 138 -0.45 14.88 -19.38
N LYS A 139 -0.55 16.20 -19.55
CA LYS A 139 -1.66 16.85 -20.22
C LYS A 139 -1.28 17.15 -21.67
N TYR A 140 -2.04 16.57 -22.59
CA TYR A 140 -1.89 16.75 -24.02
C TYR A 140 -2.97 17.66 -24.57
N SER A 141 -2.64 18.37 -25.65
CA SER A 141 -3.59 19.10 -26.47
C SER A 141 -3.65 18.43 -27.83
N ILE A 142 -4.86 18.15 -28.32
CA ILE A 142 -5.09 17.56 -29.63
C ILE A 142 -5.37 18.68 -30.61
N CYS A 143 -4.63 18.74 -31.71
CA CYS A 143 -4.87 19.64 -32.82
C CYS A 143 -5.45 18.91 -34.04
N ASP A 144 -6.21 19.65 -34.84
CA ASP A 144 -6.57 19.31 -36.22
C ASP A 144 -6.13 20.46 -37.16
N TYR A 145 -5.90 20.16 -38.43
CA TYR A 145 -5.64 21.17 -39.45
C TYR A 145 -6.94 21.62 -40.09
N ASP A 146 -7.25 22.92 -39.99
CA ASP A 146 -8.36 23.49 -40.75
C ASP A 146 -8.02 23.56 -42.25
N ILE A 147 -9.02 23.81 -43.11
CA ILE A 147 -8.91 23.87 -44.57
C ILE A 147 -7.83 24.88 -45.03
N ASP A 148 -7.54 25.89 -44.20
CA ASP A 148 -6.54 26.93 -44.42
C ASP A 148 -5.12 26.59 -43.88
N GLY A 149 -4.90 25.35 -43.43
CA GLY A 149 -3.59 24.88 -42.95
C GLY A 149 -3.17 25.40 -41.56
N ARG A 150 -4.10 26.00 -40.81
CA ARG A 150 -3.88 26.43 -39.43
C ARG A 150 -4.25 25.31 -38.45
N SER A 151 -3.36 25.04 -37.49
CA SER A 151 -3.64 24.10 -36.40
C SER A 151 -4.63 24.71 -35.41
N ARG A 152 -5.72 24.00 -35.12
CA ARG A 152 -6.69 24.36 -34.09
C ARG A 152 -6.69 23.29 -33.01
N ILE A 153 -6.56 23.71 -31.75
CA ILE A 153 -6.76 22.81 -30.61
C ILE A 153 -8.25 22.49 -30.50
N ILE A 154 -8.57 21.19 -30.49
CA ILE A 154 -9.94 20.67 -30.46
C ILE A 154 -10.27 19.96 -29.15
N GLU A 155 -9.27 19.42 -28.47
CA GLU A 155 -9.45 18.63 -27.24
C GLU A 155 -8.20 18.72 -26.36
N SER A 156 -8.36 18.43 -25.06
CA SER A 156 -7.23 18.19 -24.17
C SER A 156 -7.42 16.84 -23.47
N LEU A 157 -6.37 16.04 -23.42
CA LEU A 157 -6.33 14.74 -22.78
C LEU A 157 -5.45 14.80 -21.55
N ASP A 158 -5.92 14.24 -20.45
CA ASP A 158 -5.14 14.07 -19.22
C ASP A 158 -4.96 12.57 -18.99
N ILE A 159 -3.74 12.08 -19.16
CA ILE A 159 -3.45 10.65 -19.18
C ILE A 159 -2.13 10.34 -18.47
N ASN A 160 -2.06 9.14 -17.89
CA ASN A 160 -0.90 8.66 -17.15
C ASN A 160 -0.39 7.32 -17.71
N ASN A 161 0.82 6.94 -17.34
CA ASN A 161 1.45 5.69 -17.79
C ASN A 161 0.94 4.42 -17.07
N MET A 162 -0.16 4.52 -16.30
CA MET A 162 -0.92 3.39 -15.77
C MET A 162 -2.23 3.14 -16.51
N CYS A 163 -2.56 3.95 -17.51
CA CYS A 163 -3.82 3.85 -18.25
C CYS A 163 -3.91 2.65 -19.21
N PHE A 164 -2.94 1.73 -19.21
CA PHE A 164 -2.91 0.58 -20.13
C PHE A 164 -3.97 -0.49 -19.80
N TYR A 165 -4.58 -0.46 -18.61
CA TYR A 165 -5.79 -1.21 -18.26
C TYR A 165 -6.49 -0.57 -17.06
N ASP A 166 -7.80 -0.79 -16.91
CA ASP A 166 -8.58 -0.24 -15.80
C ASP A 166 -8.39 -1.08 -14.52
N ASN A 167 -7.75 -0.50 -13.50
CA ASN A 167 -7.40 -1.21 -12.27
C ASN A 167 -7.77 -0.49 -10.97
N GLY A 168 -8.17 0.79 -11.02
CA GLY A 168 -8.44 1.61 -9.83
C GLY A 168 -7.28 1.74 -8.83
N ILE A 169 -6.07 1.27 -9.17
CA ILE A 169 -4.89 1.26 -8.28
C ILE A 169 -4.25 2.64 -8.33
N ARG A 170 -4.16 3.28 -7.16
CA ARG A 170 -3.43 4.53 -7.04
C ARG A 170 -1.93 4.25 -7.01
N VAL A 171 -1.16 5.00 -7.79
CA VAL A 171 0.30 4.92 -7.80
C VAL A 171 0.90 6.12 -7.08
N ILE A 172 1.93 5.87 -6.28
CA ILE A 172 2.62 6.88 -5.48
C ILE A 172 4.10 6.81 -5.84
N ALA A 173 4.67 7.93 -6.29
CA ALA A 173 6.09 8.02 -6.60
C ALA A 173 6.93 7.86 -5.32
N LYS A 174 7.76 6.81 -5.28
CA LYS A 174 8.60 6.48 -4.13
C LYS A 174 9.70 5.52 -4.54
N ALA A 175 10.95 5.86 -4.25
CA ALA A 175 12.10 5.07 -4.68
C ALA A 175 12.76 4.28 -3.55
N GLY A 176 13.31 3.11 -3.90
CA GLY A 176 14.09 2.30 -2.98
C GLY A 176 14.60 1.00 -3.62
N LYS A 177 15.45 0.29 -2.87
CA LYS A 177 16.01 -1.02 -3.25
C LYS A 177 15.73 -2.11 -2.23
N LYS A 178 15.27 -1.74 -1.04
CA LYS A 178 15.02 -2.69 0.04
C LYS A 178 13.59 -3.19 -0.05
N ILE A 179 13.48 -4.50 -0.27
CA ILE A 179 12.21 -5.16 -0.51
C ILE A 179 12.10 -6.45 0.30
N THR A 180 10.87 -6.88 0.52
CA THR A 180 10.50 -8.17 1.10
C THR A 180 9.52 -8.87 0.17
N ILE A 181 9.69 -10.17 -0.05
CA ILE A 181 8.76 -10.97 -0.85
C ILE A 181 7.57 -11.35 0.04
N ASN A 182 6.36 -11.29 -0.51
CA ASN A 182 5.18 -11.66 0.25
C ASN A 182 5.18 -13.17 0.59
N GLU A 183 5.25 -13.50 1.87
CA GLU A 183 5.26 -14.89 2.35
C GLU A 183 3.96 -15.63 2.02
N ASN A 184 2.86 -14.90 1.79
CA ASN A 184 1.54 -15.46 1.50
C ASN A 184 1.34 -15.83 0.02
N ILE A 185 2.36 -15.68 -0.84
CA ILE A 185 2.31 -16.16 -2.22
C ILE A 185 2.13 -17.68 -2.20
N LYS A 186 0.95 -18.15 -2.65
CA LYS A 186 0.57 -19.57 -2.61
C LYS A 186 1.46 -20.45 -3.50
N ASN A 187 1.95 -19.90 -4.61
CA ASN A 187 2.79 -20.62 -5.56
C ASN A 187 4.25 -20.51 -5.11
N SER A 188 4.82 -21.62 -4.60
CA SER A 188 6.20 -21.65 -4.12
C SER A 188 7.21 -21.36 -5.22
N ILE A 189 6.96 -21.78 -6.47
CA ILE A 189 7.85 -21.53 -7.61
C ILE A 189 7.99 -20.02 -7.87
N MET A 190 6.87 -19.29 -7.90
CA MET A 190 6.88 -17.83 -8.03
C MET A 190 7.60 -17.17 -6.85
N ARG A 191 7.31 -17.60 -5.62
CA ARG A 191 7.95 -17.03 -4.43
C ARG A 191 9.47 -17.24 -4.45
N ASP A 192 9.91 -18.46 -4.71
CA ASP A 192 11.33 -18.82 -4.74
C ASP A 192 12.04 -18.12 -5.92
N PHE A 193 11.36 -17.96 -7.06
CA PHE A 193 11.84 -17.16 -8.18
C PHE A 193 12.07 -15.69 -7.79
N LEU A 194 11.13 -15.06 -7.09
CA LEU A 194 11.27 -13.68 -6.65
C LEU A 194 12.36 -13.53 -5.58
N GLU A 195 12.46 -14.48 -4.64
CA GLU A 195 13.51 -14.49 -3.62
C GLU A 195 14.92 -14.56 -4.24
N ARG A 196 15.12 -15.39 -5.28
CA ARG A 196 16.40 -15.48 -6.00
C ARG A 196 16.77 -14.18 -6.71
N ASN A 197 15.78 -13.41 -7.16
CA ASN A 197 15.99 -12.18 -7.92
C ASN A 197 15.93 -10.89 -7.07
N LYS A 198 15.63 -10.98 -5.77
CA LYS A 198 15.39 -9.80 -4.92
C LYS A 198 16.52 -8.77 -4.92
N GLY A 199 17.77 -9.23 -5.02
CA GLY A 199 18.96 -8.37 -5.01
C GLY A 199 19.10 -7.48 -6.25
N GLN A 200 18.34 -7.76 -7.31
CA GLN A 200 18.37 -7.06 -8.59
C GLN A 200 17.18 -6.11 -8.79
N ILE A 201 16.30 -6.02 -7.79
CA ILE A 201 15.05 -5.28 -7.87
C ILE A 201 15.23 -3.89 -7.25
N SER A 202 14.81 -2.87 -8.00
CA SER A 202 14.67 -1.52 -7.49
C SER A 202 13.33 -0.94 -7.92
N TYR A 203 12.72 -0.13 -7.05
CA TYR A 203 11.42 0.45 -7.32
C TYR A 203 11.50 1.96 -7.29
N LYS A 204 10.63 2.62 -8.07
CA LYS A 204 10.43 4.07 -8.04
C LYS A 204 8.95 4.46 -7.88
N SER A 205 8.09 3.46 -7.70
CA SER A 205 6.66 3.63 -7.42
C SER A 205 6.17 2.58 -6.42
N VAL A 206 5.16 2.94 -5.64
CA VAL A 206 4.38 2.01 -4.80
C VAL A 206 2.91 2.07 -5.17
N PHE A 207 2.19 1.00 -4.90
CA PHE A 207 0.83 0.76 -5.36
C PHE A 207 -0.14 0.69 -4.17
N ALA A 208 -1.17 1.52 -4.23
CA ALA A 208 -2.24 1.59 -3.25
C ALA A 208 -3.55 1.18 -3.93
N PRO A 209 -3.93 -0.11 -3.90
CA PRO A 209 -5.22 -0.57 -4.42
C PRO A 209 -6.39 0.13 -3.72
N PRO A 210 -7.55 0.27 -4.40
CA PRO A 210 -8.70 0.97 -3.85
C PRO A 210 -9.25 0.23 -2.62
N TYR A 211 -9.76 0.99 -1.66
CA TYR A 211 -10.40 0.44 -0.47
C TYR A 211 -11.78 -0.11 -0.86
N HIS A 212 -11.92 -1.44 -0.93
CA HIS A 212 -13.24 -2.06 -0.92
C HIS A 212 -13.69 -2.24 0.52
N ASN A 213 -14.59 -1.35 0.96
CA ASN A 213 -15.39 -1.60 2.15
C ASN A 213 -16.44 -2.64 1.77
N ASP A 214 -16.31 -3.87 2.26
CA ASP A 214 -17.46 -4.75 2.31
C ASP A 214 -18.54 -4.09 3.19
N HIS A 215 -19.81 -4.30 2.89
CA HIS A 215 -20.95 -3.75 3.65
C HIS A 215 -20.95 -4.17 5.14
N ASN A 216 -20.06 -5.07 5.54
CA ASN A 216 -19.85 -5.55 6.90
C ASN A 216 -18.50 -5.14 7.54
N GLY A 217 -17.74 -4.22 6.93
CA GLY A 217 -16.66 -3.49 7.61
C GLY A 217 -15.45 -4.31 8.06
N ASP A 218 -15.24 -5.52 7.52
CA ASP A 218 -14.09 -6.34 7.92
C ASP A 218 -13.42 -7.04 6.73
N LYS A 219 -12.13 -6.70 6.54
CA LYS A 219 -11.16 -7.10 5.49
C LYS A 219 -11.28 -6.38 4.14
N ASN A 220 -10.31 -5.50 3.91
CA ASN A 220 -9.90 -5.01 2.60
C ASN A 220 -9.48 -6.22 1.73
N PHE A 221 -10.39 -6.74 0.91
CA PHE A 221 -9.99 -7.59 -0.19
C PHE A 221 -9.51 -6.69 -1.31
N TYR A 222 -8.22 -6.81 -1.61
CA TYR A 222 -7.69 -6.29 -2.85
C TYR A 222 -7.96 -7.35 -3.92
N ASP A 223 -8.47 -6.96 -5.08
CA ASP A 223 -8.52 -7.83 -6.26
C ASP A 223 -7.12 -8.16 -6.80
N ILE A 224 -6.09 -7.60 -6.17
CA ILE A 224 -4.68 -7.90 -6.40
C ILE A 224 -4.08 -8.75 -5.27
N THR A 225 -3.15 -9.61 -5.64
CA THR A 225 -2.24 -10.30 -4.71
C THR A 225 -0.89 -9.57 -4.72
N PRO A 226 -0.50 -8.90 -3.63
CA PRO A 226 0.84 -8.32 -3.53
C PRO A 226 1.92 -9.39 -3.68
N LEU A 227 2.94 -9.10 -4.48
CA LEU A 227 4.09 -9.99 -4.67
C LEU A 227 5.30 -9.51 -3.87
N ILE A 228 5.53 -8.20 -3.85
CA ILE A 228 6.69 -7.57 -3.21
C ILE A 228 6.23 -6.37 -2.41
N TYR A 229 6.79 -6.22 -1.21
CA TYR A 229 6.66 -5.04 -0.37
C TYR A 229 7.99 -4.32 -0.21
N ASN A 230 7.94 -3.06 0.20
CA ASN A 230 9.11 -2.39 0.78
C ASN A 230 9.21 -2.62 2.31
N GLU A 231 10.25 -2.08 2.96
CA GLU A 231 10.51 -2.27 4.40
C GLU A 231 9.35 -1.82 5.32
N ILE A 232 8.49 -0.91 4.86
CA ILE A 232 7.36 -0.40 5.65
C ILE A 232 6.02 -1.04 5.26
N GLY A 233 6.03 -2.07 4.42
CA GLY A 233 4.84 -2.84 4.05
C GLY A 233 4.00 -2.25 2.91
N GLU A 234 4.50 -1.28 2.15
CA GLU A 234 3.79 -0.78 0.96
C GLU A 234 4.05 -1.70 -0.25
N ILE A 235 3.05 -1.85 -1.12
CA ILE A 235 3.11 -2.76 -2.27
C ILE A 235 3.98 -2.15 -3.37
N VAL A 236 4.95 -2.93 -3.86
CA VAL A 236 5.91 -2.55 -4.92
C VAL A 236 5.67 -3.37 -6.20
N SER A 237 5.09 -4.56 -6.06
CA SER A 237 4.77 -5.47 -7.16
C SER A 237 3.52 -6.24 -6.80
N TYR A 238 2.71 -6.58 -7.80
CA TYR A 238 1.49 -7.35 -7.59
C TYR A 238 1.14 -8.23 -8.78
N TYR A 239 0.31 -9.22 -8.48
CA TYR A 239 -0.41 -10.04 -9.43
C TYR A 239 -1.89 -9.67 -9.38
N HIS A 240 -2.56 -9.54 -10.52
CA HIS A 240 -3.99 -9.29 -10.62
C HIS A 240 -4.60 -10.31 -11.57
N PHE A 241 -5.58 -11.08 -11.09
CA PHE A 241 -6.42 -11.90 -11.96
C PHE A 241 -7.60 -11.05 -12.43
N TYR A 242 -7.48 -10.51 -13.64
CA TYR A 242 -8.35 -9.47 -14.16
C TYR A 242 -9.46 -10.04 -15.05
N LYS A 243 -10.69 -9.56 -14.85
CA LYS A 243 -11.89 -9.96 -15.61
C LYS A 243 -12.09 -11.49 -15.75
N GLU A 244 -11.63 -12.24 -14.74
CA GLU A 244 -11.74 -13.71 -14.66
C GLU A 244 -11.00 -14.50 -15.76
N SER A 245 -10.11 -13.86 -16.52
CA SER A 245 -9.44 -14.47 -17.68
C SER A 245 -7.97 -14.08 -17.79
N ALA A 246 -7.60 -12.85 -17.48
CA ALA A 246 -6.26 -12.35 -17.72
C ALA A 246 -5.38 -12.36 -16.46
N HIS A 247 -4.15 -12.82 -16.62
CA HIS A 247 -3.12 -12.81 -15.59
C HIS A 247 -2.21 -11.59 -15.77
N ILE A 248 -2.33 -10.60 -14.90
CA ILE A 248 -1.52 -9.38 -14.96
C ILE A 248 -0.46 -9.43 -13.88
N PHE A 249 0.81 -9.35 -14.28
CA PHE A 249 1.96 -9.26 -13.40
C PHE A 249 2.60 -7.89 -13.56
N LEU A 250 2.66 -7.12 -12.48
CA LEU A 250 3.40 -5.87 -12.47
C LEU A 250 4.66 -6.04 -11.64
N PHE A 251 5.81 -5.88 -12.28
CA PHE A 251 7.12 -5.90 -11.66
C PHE A 251 7.76 -4.51 -11.67
N PRO A 252 8.58 -4.17 -10.66
CA PRO A 252 9.40 -2.97 -10.66
C PRO A 252 10.60 -3.11 -11.61
N GLU A 253 11.54 -2.17 -11.56
CA GLU A 253 12.76 -2.20 -12.37
C GLU A 253 13.72 -3.31 -11.92
N ILE A 254 14.27 -4.04 -12.89
CA ILE A 254 15.14 -5.20 -12.66
C ILE A 254 16.44 -5.03 -13.45
N GLU A 255 17.58 -5.18 -12.79
CA GLU A 255 18.90 -5.02 -13.41
C GLU A 255 19.14 -6.04 -14.55
N ASN A 256 18.97 -7.34 -14.32
CA ASN A 256 19.08 -8.37 -15.37
C ASN A 256 17.70 -8.81 -15.88
N LYS A 257 17.02 -7.89 -16.58
CA LYS A 257 15.68 -8.11 -17.12
C LYS A 257 15.62 -9.30 -18.10
N ALA A 258 16.65 -9.48 -18.92
CA ALA A 258 16.73 -10.58 -19.88
C ALA A 258 16.64 -11.96 -19.22
N GLN A 259 17.45 -12.20 -18.18
CA GLN A 259 17.43 -13.46 -17.46
C GLN A 259 16.15 -13.63 -16.65
N PHE A 260 15.61 -12.53 -16.10
CA PHE A 260 14.35 -12.55 -15.37
C PHE A 260 13.18 -12.98 -16.26
N ILE A 261 12.98 -12.31 -17.41
CA ILE A 261 11.92 -12.64 -18.39
C ILE A 261 12.08 -14.08 -18.87
N TYR A 262 13.31 -14.48 -19.23
CA TYR A 262 13.60 -15.84 -19.66
C TYR A 262 13.11 -16.87 -18.64
N THR A 263 13.57 -16.76 -17.40
CA THR A 263 13.26 -17.71 -16.33
C THR A 263 11.77 -17.70 -15.98
N LEU A 264 11.15 -16.51 -15.98
CA LEU A 264 9.72 -16.34 -15.73
C LEU A 264 8.90 -17.12 -16.79
N ILE A 265 9.22 -16.96 -18.07
CA ILE A 265 8.48 -17.59 -19.18
C ILE A 265 8.76 -19.10 -19.28
N THR A 266 9.97 -19.56 -18.98
CA THR A 266 10.34 -20.97 -19.20
C THR A 266 10.12 -21.87 -17.98
N GLU A 267 10.19 -21.32 -16.77
CA GLU A 267 10.16 -22.12 -15.53
C GLU A 267 8.95 -21.80 -14.66
N VAL A 268 8.49 -20.56 -14.62
CA VAL A 268 7.49 -20.11 -13.65
C VAL A 268 6.08 -20.12 -14.23
N LEU A 269 5.84 -19.39 -15.32
CA LEU A 269 4.52 -19.25 -15.93
C LEU A 269 3.90 -20.57 -16.43
N PRO A 270 4.68 -21.53 -16.99
CA PRO A 270 4.20 -22.88 -17.28
C PRO A 270 3.51 -23.60 -16.12
N ASN A 271 3.92 -23.29 -14.89
CA ASN A 271 3.37 -23.86 -13.67
C ASN A 271 2.19 -23.06 -13.08
N ILE A 272 1.95 -21.85 -13.57
CA ILE A 272 0.88 -20.97 -13.10
C ILE A 272 -0.29 -20.96 -14.11
N CYS A 273 0.01 -20.90 -15.40
CA CYS A 273 -0.94 -20.75 -16.50
C CYS A 273 -0.74 -21.87 -17.53
N SER A 274 -0.81 -23.13 -17.11
CA SER A 274 -0.37 -24.28 -17.92
C SER A 274 -1.09 -24.44 -19.27
N THR A 275 -2.34 -23.97 -19.34
CA THR A 275 -3.18 -23.93 -20.55
C THR A 275 -2.57 -23.09 -21.67
N LEU A 276 -1.87 -21.99 -21.34
CA LEU A 276 -1.16 -21.15 -22.31
C LEU A 276 0.19 -21.73 -22.74
N PHE A 277 0.66 -22.76 -22.06
CA PHE A 277 1.94 -23.43 -22.33
C PHE A 277 1.72 -24.93 -22.63
N PRO A 278 0.94 -25.30 -23.66
CA PRO A 278 0.61 -26.71 -23.93
C PRO A 278 1.84 -27.58 -24.20
N ASN A 279 2.92 -26.98 -24.71
CA ASN A 279 4.17 -27.65 -25.06
C ASN A 279 5.30 -27.36 -24.06
N HIS A 280 5.03 -26.60 -23.00
CA HIS A 280 6.01 -26.21 -21.99
C HIS A 280 5.40 -26.41 -20.59
N GLY A 281 5.79 -27.49 -19.94
CA GLY A 281 5.35 -27.84 -18.59
C GLY A 281 5.61 -29.33 -18.36
N GLN A 282 6.28 -29.67 -17.26
CA GLN A 282 6.43 -31.08 -16.89
C GLN A 282 5.05 -31.61 -16.45
N PHE A 283 4.42 -32.41 -17.31
CA PHE A 283 3.26 -33.27 -17.01
C PHE A 283 2.00 -32.59 -16.42
N ASN A 284 1.78 -31.29 -16.61
CA ASN A 284 0.62 -30.57 -16.07
C ASN A 284 -0.75 -31.03 -16.63
N TRP A 285 -0.78 -31.74 -17.75
CA TRP A 285 -2.00 -32.39 -18.28
C TRP A 285 -2.57 -33.45 -17.32
N LEU A 286 -1.76 -33.99 -16.40
CA LEU A 286 -2.25 -34.87 -15.32
C LEU A 286 -3.24 -34.17 -14.37
N ASN A 287 -3.25 -32.84 -14.32
CA ASN A 287 -4.16 -32.07 -13.47
C ASN A 287 -5.51 -31.77 -14.14
N ASN A 288 -5.69 -32.10 -15.42
CA ASN A 288 -6.97 -31.93 -16.11
C ASN A 288 -7.96 -33.02 -15.64
N SER A 289 -9.28 -32.74 -15.68
CA SER A 289 -10.35 -33.64 -15.20
C SER A 289 -10.26 -35.04 -15.78
N ASP A 290 -9.80 -35.16 -17.02
CA ASP A 290 -9.70 -36.41 -17.77
C ASP A 290 -8.57 -37.32 -17.27
N TYR A 291 -7.66 -36.79 -16.46
CA TYR A 291 -6.45 -37.48 -15.98
C TYR A 291 -6.31 -37.46 -14.45
N LEU A 292 -7.31 -36.95 -13.72
CA LEU A 292 -7.33 -37.01 -12.25
C LEU A 292 -7.30 -38.47 -11.78
N VAL A 293 -6.48 -38.75 -10.77
CA VAL A 293 -6.49 -40.08 -10.15
C VAL A 293 -7.76 -40.28 -9.31
N PRO A 294 -8.17 -41.53 -9.02
CA PRO A 294 -9.34 -41.80 -8.20
C PRO A 294 -9.31 -41.00 -6.89
N GLU A 295 -10.48 -40.53 -6.45
CA GLU A 295 -10.68 -39.73 -5.22
C GLU A 295 -10.04 -38.33 -5.19
N GLN A 296 -9.14 -37.99 -6.12
CA GLN A 296 -8.45 -36.69 -6.13
C GLN A 296 -9.41 -35.49 -6.12
N LYS A 297 -10.50 -35.55 -6.90
CA LYS A 297 -11.53 -34.50 -6.94
C LYS A 297 -12.25 -34.32 -5.59
N GLN A 298 -12.47 -35.41 -4.85
CA GLN A 298 -13.07 -35.34 -3.51
C GLN A 298 -12.08 -34.72 -2.52
N LEU A 299 -10.80 -35.15 -2.56
CA LEU A 299 -9.75 -34.59 -1.72
C LEU A 299 -9.49 -33.10 -1.98
N ASP A 300 -9.54 -32.65 -3.23
CA ASP A 300 -9.42 -31.23 -3.58
C ASP A 300 -10.62 -30.42 -3.06
N THR A 301 -11.82 -30.99 -3.12
CA THR A 301 -13.03 -30.37 -2.54
C THR A 301 -12.95 -30.30 -1.01
N GLU A 302 -12.45 -31.34 -0.36
CA GLU A 302 -12.20 -31.38 1.08
C GLU A 302 -11.16 -30.33 1.48
N LYS A 303 -10.04 -30.25 0.76
CA LYS A 303 -9.00 -29.22 0.94
C LYS A 303 -9.56 -27.81 0.84
N LEU A 304 -10.44 -27.54 -0.14
CA LEU A 304 -11.13 -26.26 -0.26
C LEU A 304 -12.07 -25.98 0.93
N THR A 305 -12.77 -27.01 1.42
CA THR A 305 -13.68 -26.91 2.55
C THR A 305 -12.93 -26.59 3.84
N VAL A 306 -11.89 -27.37 4.16
CA VAL A 306 -11.00 -27.14 5.32
C VAL A 306 -10.40 -25.74 5.27
N LYS A 307 -9.99 -25.27 4.08
CA LYS A 307 -9.45 -23.92 3.91
C LYS A 307 -10.48 -22.83 4.20
N LYS A 308 -11.72 -22.98 3.72
CA LYS A 308 -12.82 -22.04 4.03
C LYS A 308 -13.08 -22.00 5.53
N GLU A 309 -13.14 -23.15 6.19
CA GLU A 309 -13.33 -23.22 7.65
C GLU A 309 -12.19 -22.57 8.43
N TYR A 310 -10.94 -22.80 8.01
CA TYR A 310 -9.76 -22.19 8.63
C TYR A 310 -9.81 -20.66 8.54
N ILE A 311 -10.10 -20.12 7.35
CA ILE A 311 -10.24 -18.67 7.13
C ILE A 311 -11.34 -18.08 8.03
N ALA A 312 -12.47 -18.77 8.15
CA ALA A 312 -13.57 -18.35 9.02
C ALA A 312 -13.19 -18.39 10.52
N LYS A 313 -12.42 -19.40 10.95
CA LYS A 313 -11.91 -19.49 12.33
C LYS A 313 -10.95 -18.35 12.65
N ILE A 314 -10.01 -18.04 11.75
CA ILE A 314 -9.09 -16.90 11.93
C ILE A 314 -9.85 -15.58 11.99
N ALA A 315 -10.85 -15.38 11.12
CA ALA A 315 -11.69 -14.18 11.16
C ALA A 315 -12.39 -14.02 12.53
N LYS A 316 -12.97 -15.09 13.07
CA LYS A 316 -13.59 -15.08 14.41
C LYS A 316 -12.59 -14.77 15.53
N ILE A 317 -11.35 -15.25 15.43
CA ILE A 317 -10.31 -14.97 16.44
C ILE A 317 -9.89 -13.50 16.36
N ASN A 318 -9.67 -12.97 15.16
CA ASN A 318 -9.30 -11.58 14.97
C ASN A 318 -10.37 -10.62 15.50
N GLU A 319 -11.66 -10.94 15.29
CA GLU A 319 -12.74 -10.15 15.84
C GLU A 319 -12.74 -10.15 17.38
N LYS A 320 -12.47 -11.31 18.01
CA LYS A 320 -12.29 -11.38 19.47
C LYS A 320 -11.11 -10.52 19.94
N ILE A 321 -9.99 -10.51 19.21
CA ILE A 321 -8.83 -9.67 19.53
C ILE A 321 -9.20 -8.19 19.42
N ARG A 322 -9.91 -7.79 18.36
CA ARG A 322 -10.36 -6.41 18.13
C ARG A 322 -11.28 -5.93 19.24
N LEU A 323 -12.29 -6.73 19.58
CA LEU A 323 -13.22 -6.43 20.69
C LEU A 323 -12.49 -6.36 22.03
N ASN A 324 -11.53 -7.25 22.27
CA ASN A 324 -10.70 -7.21 23.47
C ASN A 324 -9.86 -5.94 23.54
N TYR A 325 -9.20 -5.56 22.44
CA TYR A 325 -8.40 -4.35 22.35
C TYR A 325 -9.26 -3.10 22.60
N GLN A 326 -10.44 -3.01 21.98
CA GLN A 326 -11.38 -1.91 22.22
C GLN A 326 -11.85 -1.86 23.68
N LYS A 327 -12.21 -3.01 24.26
CA LYS A 327 -12.64 -3.11 25.66
C LYS A 327 -11.57 -2.62 26.63
N TYR A 328 -10.29 -2.90 26.37
CA TYR A 328 -9.18 -2.60 27.27
C TYR A 328 -8.30 -1.44 26.80
N GLN A 329 -8.76 -0.64 25.83
CA GLN A 329 -7.98 0.45 25.23
C GLN A 329 -7.50 1.47 26.27
N PHE A 330 -8.33 1.74 27.29
CA PHE A 330 -7.99 2.67 28.37
C PHE A 330 -6.67 2.31 29.08
N ILE A 331 -6.33 1.02 29.17
CA ILE A 331 -5.08 0.55 29.77
C ILE A 331 -3.86 1.03 28.96
N HIS A 332 -3.94 1.00 27.62
CA HIS A 332 -2.89 1.56 26.77
C HIS A 332 -2.89 3.09 26.75
N ASN A 333 -4.07 3.71 26.86
CA ASN A 333 -4.18 5.16 26.91
C ASN A 333 -3.47 5.74 28.14
N LEU A 334 -3.47 5.03 29.29
CA LEU A 334 -2.66 5.42 30.46
C LEU A 334 -1.17 5.65 30.11
N LEU A 335 -0.62 4.90 29.16
CA LEU A 335 0.80 4.96 28.80
C LEU A 335 1.13 6.05 27.77
N THR A 336 0.14 6.46 26.97
CA THR A 336 0.36 7.20 25.72
C THR A 336 -0.33 8.56 25.67
N GLU A 337 -1.52 8.67 26.26
CA GLU A 337 -2.38 9.84 26.13
C GLU A 337 -1.98 11.00 27.07
N THR A 338 -2.60 12.16 26.82
CA THR A 338 -2.50 13.39 27.62
C THR A 338 -3.87 14.07 27.70
N ASP A 339 -3.97 15.10 28.54
CA ASP A 339 -5.10 16.01 28.61
C ASP A 339 -6.41 15.21 28.82
N GLN A 340 -7.52 15.61 28.18
CA GLN A 340 -8.83 14.96 28.38
C GLN A 340 -8.81 13.45 28.10
N SER A 341 -8.06 12.99 27.10
CA SER A 341 -7.96 11.55 26.79
C SER A 341 -7.30 10.76 27.92
N LEU A 342 -6.33 11.36 28.61
CA LEU A 342 -5.69 10.75 29.78
C LEU A 342 -6.65 10.72 30.97
N VAL A 343 -7.39 11.80 31.21
CA VAL A 343 -8.39 11.88 32.28
C VAL A 343 -9.46 10.80 32.11
N LEU A 344 -9.99 10.63 30.88
CA LEU A 344 -10.95 9.58 30.54
C LEU A 344 -10.38 8.17 30.76
N ALA A 345 -9.11 7.95 30.43
CA ALA A 345 -8.45 6.66 30.64
C ALA A 345 -8.30 6.33 32.13
N ILE A 346 -7.91 7.32 32.94
CA ILE A 346 -7.82 7.16 34.41
C ILE A 346 -9.20 6.88 35.01
N LYS A 347 -10.24 7.61 34.57
CA LYS A 347 -11.62 7.34 34.99
C LYS A 347 -12.03 5.90 34.73
N GLN A 348 -11.91 5.45 33.48
CA GLN A 348 -12.27 4.08 33.11
C GLN A 348 -11.46 3.04 33.90
N PHE A 349 -10.19 3.33 34.18
CA PHE A 349 -9.35 2.44 34.99
C PHE A 349 -9.82 2.36 36.45
N LEU A 350 -10.20 3.48 37.06
CA LEU A 350 -10.73 3.51 38.43
C LEU A 350 -12.09 2.83 38.53
N GLU A 351 -12.99 3.05 37.56
CA GLU A 351 -14.26 2.33 37.49
C GLU A 351 -14.05 0.82 37.30
N TRP A 352 -13.02 0.44 36.53
CA TRP A 352 -12.63 -0.96 36.37
C TRP A 352 -12.05 -1.58 37.67
N LEU A 353 -11.48 -0.76 38.54
CA LEU A 353 -11.11 -1.10 39.93
C LEU A 353 -12.30 -1.07 40.91
N GLU A 354 -13.54 -0.96 40.40
CA GLU A 354 -14.78 -0.95 41.18
C GLU A 354 -14.96 0.31 42.07
N PHE A 355 -14.31 1.43 41.74
CA PHE A 355 -14.67 2.72 42.34
C PHE A 355 -16.03 3.19 41.78
N GLU A 356 -17.06 3.23 42.62
CA GLU A 356 -18.45 3.44 42.20
C GLU A 356 -18.77 4.88 41.75
N SER A 357 -18.02 5.89 42.18
CA SER A 357 -18.37 7.32 42.00
C SER A 357 -17.21 8.14 41.46
N VAL A 358 -16.71 7.81 40.26
CA VAL A 358 -15.64 8.56 39.57
C VAL A 358 -16.25 9.62 38.64
N ILE A 359 -16.09 10.90 39.00
CA ILE A 359 -16.72 12.04 38.33
C ILE A 359 -15.66 12.91 37.66
N ILE A 360 -15.88 13.30 36.41
CA ILE A 360 -15.07 14.31 35.70
C ILE A 360 -15.60 15.69 36.07
N MET A 361 -14.77 16.51 36.71
CA MET A 361 -15.23 17.80 37.23
C MET A 361 -15.30 18.87 36.14
N ASP A 362 -14.46 18.75 35.11
CA ASP A 362 -14.44 19.66 33.96
C ASP A 362 -15.75 19.66 33.15
N GLU A 363 -16.52 18.56 33.21
CA GLU A 363 -17.82 18.44 32.54
C GLU A 363 -18.97 19.08 33.33
N LEU A 364 -18.73 19.49 34.60
CA LEU A 364 -19.77 19.95 35.52
C LEU A 364 -19.73 21.46 35.83
N GLN A 365 -18.64 22.18 35.51
CA GLN A 365 -18.47 23.59 35.87
C GLN A 365 -18.03 24.46 34.70
N GLU A 366 -18.83 25.46 34.33
CA GLU A 366 -18.51 26.41 33.25
C GLU A 366 -17.44 27.45 33.59
N ASN A 367 -17.11 27.67 34.88
CA ASN A 367 -16.35 28.87 35.30
C ASN A 367 -15.08 28.62 36.13
N LEU A 368 -14.83 27.43 36.67
CA LEU A 368 -13.61 27.12 37.44
C LEU A 368 -13.21 25.64 37.25
N LEU A 369 -12.33 25.38 36.29
CA LEU A 369 -11.69 24.07 36.07
C LEU A 369 -10.47 24.00 37.00
N GLU A 370 -10.54 23.20 38.08
CA GLU A 370 -9.49 23.15 39.08
C GLU A 370 -8.87 21.76 39.22
N GLU A 371 -9.66 20.72 39.40
CA GLU A 371 -9.25 19.31 39.37
C GLU A 371 -9.87 18.55 38.19
N ASP A 372 -9.23 17.46 37.75
CA ASP A 372 -9.74 16.64 36.66
C ASP A 372 -10.83 15.65 37.13
N LEU A 373 -10.57 14.90 38.22
CA LEU A 373 -11.49 13.86 38.72
C LEU A 373 -11.76 13.97 40.23
N GLN A 374 -12.96 13.57 40.62
CA GLN A 374 -13.32 13.27 42.01
C GLN A 374 -13.76 11.82 42.16
N VAL A 375 -13.39 11.19 43.28
CA VAL A 375 -13.85 9.85 43.66
C VAL A 375 -14.34 9.88 45.10
N GLU A 376 -15.64 9.68 45.31
CA GLU A 376 -16.21 9.52 46.65
C GLU A 376 -16.02 8.07 47.11
N SER A 377 -15.59 7.88 48.35
CA SER A 377 -15.38 6.56 48.94
C SER A 377 -15.73 6.55 50.44
N PRO A 378 -15.89 5.38 51.08
CA PRO A 378 -16.07 5.31 52.53
C PRO A 378 -14.92 5.91 53.35
N LYS A 379 -13.74 6.12 52.76
CA LYS A 379 -12.57 6.71 53.41
C LYS A 379 -12.49 8.24 53.26
N GLY A 380 -13.37 8.84 52.47
CA GLY A 380 -13.30 10.26 52.14
C GLY A 380 -13.38 10.54 50.65
N LEU A 381 -13.20 11.80 50.31
CA LEU A 381 -13.16 12.32 48.94
C LEU A 381 -11.72 12.30 48.41
N LEU A 382 -11.48 11.59 47.31
CA LEU A 382 -10.23 11.66 46.57
C LEU A 382 -10.37 12.65 45.43
N ILE A 383 -9.49 13.65 45.38
CA ILE A 383 -9.35 14.55 44.23
C ILE A 383 -8.11 14.16 43.43
N ILE A 384 -8.22 14.17 42.11
CA ILE A 384 -7.16 13.72 41.21
C ILE A 384 -6.84 14.81 40.21
N GLU A 385 -5.56 15.12 40.10
CA GLU A 385 -4.97 15.92 39.04
C GLU A 385 -4.13 15.00 38.14
N ALA A 386 -4.39 14.99 36.84
CA ALA A 386 -3.72 14.18 35.85
C ALA A 386 -2.89 15.04 34.90
N LYS A 387 -1.70 14.58 34.52
CA LYS A 387 -0.85 15.31 33.58
C LYS A 387 -0.07 14.41 32.64
N GLY A 388 -0.17 14.66 31.34
CA GLY A 388 0.68 14.02 30.33
C GLY A 388 1.82 14.94 29.90
N ILE A 389 3.08 14.53 30.10
CA ILE A 389 4.24 15.37 29.80
C ILE A 389 5.37 14.59 29.10
N GLY A 390 6.12 15.28 28.25
CA GLY A 390 7.31 14.70 27.59
C GLY A 390 8.55 14.60 28.49
N GLY A 391 8.57 15.34 29.61
CA GLY A 391 9.66 15.36 30.59
C GLY A 391 9.25 14.73 31.93
N THR A 392 9.86 15.19 33.03
CA THR A 392 9.47 14.86 34.41
C THR A 392 8.73 16.02 35.07
N SER A 393 7.95 15.75 36.13
CA SER A 393 7.14 16.75 36.82
C SER A 393 7.99 17.82 37.52
N LYS A 394 7.50 19.07 37.51
CA LYS A 394 8.10 20.18 38.27
C LYS A 394 7.38 20.33 39.61
N ASP A 395 8.01 21.00 40.58
CA ASP A 395 7.43 21.20 41.93
C ASP A 395 6.06 21.86 41.88
N ARG A 396 5.89 22.84 40.97
CA ARG A 396 4.60 23.52 40.78
C ARG A 396 3.48 22.55 40.38
N ASP A 397 3.80 21.51 39.60
CA ASP A 397 2.82 20.55 39.10
C ASP A 397 2.42 19.62 40.25
N CYS A 398 3.40 19.12 41.02
CA CYS A 398 3.17 18.28 42.20
C CYS A 398 2.38 19.00 43.31
N ASN A 399 2.58 20.31 43.45
CA ASN A 399 1.95 21.11 44.51
C ASN A 399 0.53 21.60 44.17
N GLN A 400 0.11 21.52 42.89
CA GLN A 400 -1.19 22.05 42.45
C GLN A 400 -2.37 21.36 43.16
N VAL A 401 -2.30 20.03 43.29
CA VAL A 401 -3.36 19.22 43.92
C VAL A 401 -3.60 19.59 45.39
N SER A 402 -2.58 19.99 46.14
CA SER A 402 -2.73 20.43 47.54
C SER A 402 -3.60 21.68 47.67
N LYS A 403 -3.48 22.63 46.73
CA LYS A 403 -4.29 23.86 46.76
C LYS A 403 -5.77 23.56 46.58
N ILE A 404 -6.07 22.66 45.65
CA ILE A 404 -7.44 22.24 45.34
C ILE A 404 -8.02 21.47 46.53
N ARG A 405 -7.24 20.56 47.13
CA ARG A 405 -7.63 19.80 48.33
C ARG A 405 -8.06 20.73 49.45
N ASN A 406 -7.23 21.72 49.78
CA ASN A 406 -7.50 22.68 50.85
C ASN A 406 -8.77 23.49 50.58
N ARG A 407 -9.04 23.84 49.32
CA ARG A 407 -10.28 24.51 48.93
C ARG A 407 -11.50 23.61 49.12
N ARG A 408 -11.44 22.36 48.64
CA ARG A 408 -12.54 21.38 48.78
C ARG A 408 -12.84 21.02 50.24
N MET A 409 -11.81 20.91 51.10
CA MET A 409 -12.01 20.73 52.55
C MET A 409 -12.82 21.87 53.15
N LYS A 410 -12.50 23.12 52.80
CA LYS A 410 -13.21 24.31 53.29
C LYS A 410 -14.64 24.39 52.75
N GLU A 411 -14.84 24.12 51.46
CA GLU A 411 -16.15 24.14 50.81
C GLU A 411 -17.10 23.08 51.37
N LYS A 412 -16.61 21.85 51.55
CA LYS A 412 -17.41 20.72 52.04
C LYS A 412 -17.41 20.58 53.57
N GLN A 413 -16.67 21.43 54.28
CA GLN A 413 -16.52 21.41 55.75
C GLN A 413 -16.13 20.02 56.30
N ARG A 414 -15.25 19.31 55.59
CA ARG A 414 -14.77 17.97 55.96
C ARG A 414 -13.25 17.87 55.76
N PHE A 415 -12.59 17.03 56.56
CA PHE A 415 -11.12 16.90 56.57
C PHE A 415 -10.62 15.62 55.88
N ASP A 416 -11.50 14.67 55.63
CA ASP A 416 -11.26 13.45 54.86
C ASP A 416 -11.34 13.73 53.35
N VAL A 417 -10.48 14.66 52.91
CA VAL A 417 -10.25 14.96 51.49
C VAL A 417 -8.79 14.70 51.18
N HIS A 418 -8.52 13.86 50.20
CA HIS A 418 -7.17 13.41 49.84
C HIS A 418 -6.82 13.88 48.43
N GLY A 419 -5.59 14.37 48.24
CA GLY A 419 -5.10 14.81 46.93
C GLY A 419 -4.19 13.76 46.30
N LEU A 420 -4.40 13.47 45.02
CA LEU A 420 -3.56 12.56 44.24
C LEU A 420 -3.14 13.21 42.91
N TYR A 421 -1.85 13.29 42.68
CA TYR A 421 -1.29 13.71 41.40
C TYR A 421 -0.85 12.49 40.59
N ILE A 422 -1.37 12.35 39.37
CA ILE A 422 -1.09 11.22 38.47
C ILE A 422 -0.39 11.76 37.21
N VAL A 423 0.80 11.22 36.90
CA VAL A 423 1.58 11.70 35.75
C VAL A 423 1.92 10.60 34.74
N ASN A 424 1.59 10.87 33.47
CA ASN A 424 2.17 10.18 32.32
C ASN A 424 3.43 10.94 31.86
N HIS A 425 4.54 10.73 32.56
CA HIS A 425 5.81 11.39 32.31
C HIS A 425 6.58 10.69 31.19
N GLN A 426 7.52 11.41 30.55
CA GLN A 426 8.36 10.91 29.47
C GLN A 426 7.58 10.09 28.42
N ARG A 427 6.39 10.55 28.03
CA ARG A 427 5.39 9.74 27.33
C ARG A 427 5.84 9.18 25.96
N TYR A 428 6.84 9.80 25.35
CA TYR A 428 7.43 9.37 24.07
C TYR A 428 8.55 8.32 24.22
N ILE A 429 8.84 7.90 25.46
CA ILE A 429 9.82 6.86 25.80
C ILE A 429 9.07 5.62 26.28
N ASP A 430 9.57 4.43 25.91
CA ASP A 430 9.08 3.14 26.44
C ASP A 430 8.96 3.21 27.97
N PRO A 431 7.80 2.89 28.58
CA PRO A 431 7.60 2.93 30.02
C PRO A 431 8.69 2.25 30.86
N LYS A 432 9.31 1.17 30.36
CA LYS A 432 10.39 0.46 31.05
C LYS A 432 11.71 1.25 31.10
N GLN A 433 11.89 2.21 30.20
CA GLN A 433 13.11 3.03 30.09
C GLN A 433 12.93 4.42 30.73
N ARG A 434 11.74 4.75 31.21
CA ARG A 434 11.47 6.03 31.86
C ARG A 434 12.11 6.10 33.24
N LYS A 435 12.43 7.32 33.67
CA LYS A 435 12.89 7.60 35.03
C LYS A 435 11.71 7.42 36.01
N ASN A 436 11.70 6.29 36.72
CA ASN A 436 10.65 5.92 37.66
C ASN A 436 11.20 5.73 39.09
N PRO A 437 10.64 6.42 40.12
CA PRO A 437 9.66 7.50 40.00
C PRO A 437 10.26 8.76 39.34
N PRO A 438 9.44 9.58 38.65
CA PRO A 438 9.89 10.80 37.98
C PRO A 438 10.03 12.00 38.93
N PHE A 439 10.03 11.76 40.24
CA PHE A 439 10.00 12.78 41.27
C PHE A 439 11.38 12.92 41.94
N THR A 440 11.73 14.14 42.36
CA THR A 440 12.91 14.36 43.19
C THR A 440 12.62 13.97 44.64
N LYS A 441 13.67 13.90 45.47
CA LYS A 441 13.51 13.59 46.90
C LYS A 441 12.69 14.67 47.61
N GLU A 442 12.96 15.93 47.29
CA GLU A 442 12.25 17.09 47.85
C GLU A 442 10.75 17.03 47.51
N GLN A 443 10.40 16.70 46.26
CA GLN A 443 9.00 16.55 45.83
C GLN A 443 8.26 15.44 46.60
N ILE A 444 8.95 14.34 46.89
CA ILE A 444 8.40 13.22 47.67
C ILE A 444 8.24 13.63 49.13
N ASP A 445 9.26 14.24 49.73
CA ASP A 445 9.23 14.70 51.12
C ASP A 445 8.10 15.74 51.33
N ASP A 446 7.94 16.68 50.39
CA ASP A 446 6.84 17.66 50.40
C ASP A 446 5.47 16.98 50.28
N ALA A 447 5.34 15.96 49.42
CA ALA A 447 4.09 15.22 49.27
C ALA A 447 3.71 14.47 50.55
N ILE A 448 4.69 13.90 51.26
CA ILE A 448 4.49 13.24 52.56
C ILE A 448 4.07 14.25 53.62
N ASN A 449 4.76 15.39 53.72
CA ASN A 449 4.45 16.45 54.69
C ASN A 449 3.06 17.04 54.47
N ASP A 450 2.65 17.17 53.21
CA ASP A 450 1.35 17.69 52.84
C ASP A 450 0.24 16.64 52.90
N ASP A 451 0.53 15.35 53.09
CA ASP A 451 -0.43 14.23 53.00
C ASP A 451 -1.16 14.17 51.63
N ARG A 452 -0.36 14.12 50.54
CA ARG A 452 -0.85 13.90 49.17
C ARG A 452 -0.12 12.74 48.48
N GLY A 453 -0.81 12.08 47.56
CA GLY A 453 -0.25 11.02 46.73
C GLY A 453 0.44 11.57 45.47
N LEU A 454 1.55 10.93 45.09
CA LEU A 454 2.18 11.07 43.78
C LEU A 454 2.21 9.69 43.12
N LEU A 455 1.71 9.58 41.89
CA LEU A 455 1.59 8.31 41.20
C LEU A 455 1.91 8.48 39.71
N THR A 456 2.50 7.45 39.10
CA THR A 456 2.67 7.41 37.65
C THR A 456 1.58 6.58 36.98
N THR A 457 1.22 6.94 35.75
CA THR A 457 0.30 6.10 34.97
C THR A 457 0.89 4.72 34.63
N TYR A 458 2.22 4.59 34.66
CA TYR A 458 2.88 3.30 34.50
C TYR A 458 2.72 2.39 35.74
N GLU A 459 2.67 2.96 36.94
CA GLU A 459 2.34 2.21 38.15
C GLU A 459 0.88 1.75 38.16
N LEU A 460 -0.05 2.61 37.72
CA LEU A 460 -1.43 2.21 37.46
C LEU A 460 -1.51 1.09 36.42
N TYR A 461 -0.77 1.23 35.31
CA TYR A 461 -0.70 0.16 34.31
C TYR A 461 -0.21 -1.14 34.95
N LYS A 462 0.90 -1.15 35.69
CA LYS A 462 1.38 -2.39 36.32
C LYS A 462 0.37 -3.01 37.28
N SER A 463 -0.49 -2.21 37.93
CA SER A 463 -1.47 -2.73 38.88
C SER A 463 -2.58 -3.55 38.22
N TYR A 464 -2.80 -3.48 36.90
CA TYR A 464 -3.78 -4.35 36.24
C TYR A 464 -3.45 -5.83 36.42
N SER A 465 -2.16 -6.18 36.53
CA SER A 465 -1.69 -7.56 36.71
C SER A 465 -1.89 -8.11 38.13
N LEU A 466 -2.28 -7.24 39.07
CA LEU A 466 -2.59 -7.59 40.45
C LEU A 466 -4.09 -7.89 40.66
N ILE A 467 -4.87 -7.73 39.60
CA ILE A 467 -6.32 -8.02 39.49
C ILE A 467 -6.46 -9.30 38.68
#